data_AF-A0A947E8X3-F1
#
_entry.id   AF-A0A947E8X3-F1
#
_cell.length_a   1.000
_cell.length_b   1.000
_cell.length_c   1.000
_cell.angle_alpha   90.00
_cell.angle_beta   90.00
_cell.angle_gamma   90.00
#
_symmetry.space_group_name_H-M   'P 1'
#
loop_
_entity.id
_entity.type
_entity.pdbx_description
1 polymer ?
#
loop_
_entity_poly.entity_id
_entity_poly.type
_entity_poly.pdbx_seq_one_letter_code
_entity_poly.pdbx_strand_id
1 'polypeptide(L)'
;TSSSGLYGNFGQANYGAAKMALVGLMQTLALEGAKRNVRVNCLAPSAATAMTASVLPPEALARLTPQSVSPGLIPLVVEDAPTRMILLAGAGSFECAHVTMTRGLFIGDDAHAGERLCAELEALQDRTGETVPASGWEQYRLELAKADAVEGEPA
;
A
#
# COMPACT_ATOMS: atom_id res chain seq x y z
N THR A 1 -5.24 -6.36 7.66
CA THR A 1 -4.07 -5.55 8.08
C THR A 1 -4.50 -4.56 9.17
N SER A 2 -3.81 -3.44 9.40
CA SER A 2 -4.16 -2.34 10.32
C SER A 2 -3.46 -1.04 9.91
N SER A 3 -3.91 0.11 10.44
CA SER A 3 -3.22 1.40 10.27
C SER A 3 -1.78 1.38 10.81
N SER A 4 -1.53 0.74 11.96
CA SER A 4 -0.16 0.56 12.48
C SER A 4 0.75 -0.23 11.54
N GLY A 5 0.20 -1.14 10.74
CA GLY A 5 0.96 -1.86 9.71
C GLY A 5 1.22 -1.01 8.48
N LEU A 6 0.24 -0.22 8.06
CA LEU A 6 0.34 0.62 6.85
C LEU A 6 1.18 1.88 7.04
N TYR A 7 1.10 2.49 8.22
CA TYR A 7 1.63 3.84 8.48
C TYR A 7 2.56 3.90 9.70
N GLY A 8 2.71 2.79 10.42
CA GLY A 8 3.47 2.74 11.67
C GLY A 8 2.68 3.24 12.88
N ASN A 9 3.14 2.84 14.07
CA ASN A 9 2.68 3.38 15.35
C ASN A 9 3.76 3.18 16.41
N PHE A 10 4.01 4.17 17.27
CA PHE A 10 5.06 4.12 18.27
C PHE A 10 4.85 2.93 19.23
N GLY A 11 5.93 2.22 19.56
CA GLY A 11 5.87 1.04 20.47
C GLY A 11 5.22 -0.21 19.86
N GLN A 12 4.87 -0.21 18.57
CA GLN A 12 4.19 -1.33 17.90
C GLN A 12 5.01 -1.96 16.77
N ALA A 13 6.34 -1.95 16.84
CA ALA A 13 7.20 -2.46 15.76
C ALA A 13 6.86 -3.91 15.34
N ASN A 14 6.70 -4.81 16.31
CA ASN A 14 6.30 -6.21 16.07
C ASN A 14 4.89 -6.32 15.46
N TYR A 15 3.93 -5.57 15.97
CA TYR A 15 2.55 -5.57 15.50
C TYR A 15 2.43 -4.97 14.10
N GLY A 16 3.09 -3.83 13.86
CA GLY A 16 3.17 -3.17 12.56
C GLY A 16 3.78 -4.09 11.50
N ALA A 17 4.92 -4.72 11.80
CA ALA A 17 5.55 -5.71 10.91
C ALA A 17 4.61 -6.87 10.57
N ALA A 18 3.99 -7.48 11.59
CA ALA A 18 3.04 -8.58 11.38
C ALA A 18 1.82 -8.16 10.54
N LYS A 19 1.31 -6.94 10.73
CA LYS A 19 0.14 -6.44 9.99
C LYS A 19 0.49 -6.02 8.57
N MET A 20 1.68 -5.49 8.31
CA MET A 20 2.14 -5.22 6.95
C MET A 20 2.45 -6.51 6.18
N ALA A 21 2.93 -7.56 6.86
CA ALA A 21 3.13 -8.88 6.25
C ALA A 21 1.83 -9.46 5.66
N LEU A 22 0.66 -9.14 6.23
CA LEU A 22 -0.64 -9.53 5.65
C LEU A 22 -0.90 -8.85 4.30
N VAL A 23 -0.46 -7.61 4.12
CA VAL A 23 -0.54 -6.91 2.83
C VAL A 23 0.40 -7.59 1.83
N GLY A 24 1.64 -7.88 2.22
CA GLY A 24 2.58 -8.64 1.38
C GLY A 24 2.03 -10.01 0.96
N LEU A 25 1.45 -10.76 1.90
CA LEU A 25 0.80 -12.05 1.63
C LEU A 25 -0.36 -11.91 0.65
N MET A 26 -1.22 -10.90 0.83
CA MET A 26 -2.32 -10.60 -0.09
C MET A 26 -1.83 -10.35 -1.52
N GLN A 27 -0.74 -9.59 -1.70
CA GLN A 27 -0.20 -9.30 -3.03
C GLN A 27 0.19 -10.57 -3.78
N THR A 28 0.85 -11.51 -3.11
CA THR A 28 1.28 -12.78 -3.72
C THR A 28 0.10 -13.71 -3.95
N LEU A 29 -0.76 -13.92 -2.95
CA LEU A 29 -1.89 -14.85 -3.08
C LEU A 29 -2.92 -14.40 -4.13
N ALA A 30 -3.10 -13.09 -4.32
CA ALA A 30 -3.94 -12.57 -5.39
C ALA A 30 -3.44 -12.96 -6.78
N LEU A 31 -2.12 -12.99 -6.99
CA LEU A 31 -1.52 -13.40 -8.27
C LEU A 31 -1.61 -14.93 -8.45
N GLU A 32 -1.30 -15.70 -7.42
CA GLU A 32 -1.39 -17.17 -7.45
C GLU A 32 -2.83 -17.67 -7.63
N GLY A 33 -3.78 -16.98 -7.00
CA GLY A 33 -5.20 -17.29 -7.01
C GLY A 33 -5.94 -16.89 -8.29
N ALA A 34 -5.38 -15.98 -9.10
CA ALA A 34 -6.06 -15.37 -10.25
C ALA A 34 -6.59 -16.42 -11.25
N LYS A 35 -5.81 -17.45 -11.58
CA LYS A 35 -6.22 -18.52 -12.51
C LYS A 35 -7.41 -19.36 -12.01
N ARG A 36 -7.74 -19.25 -10.73
CA ARG A 36 -8.79 -20.01 -10.04
C ARG A 36 -9.94 -19.11 -9.59
N ASN A 37 -9.97 -17.85 -10.07
CA ASN A 37 -10.92 -16.83 -9.63
C ASN A 37 -10.89 -16.59 -8.10
N VAL A 38 -9.74 -16.82 -7.45
CA VAL A 38 -9.56 -16.52 -6.03
C VAL A 38 -9.06 -15.08 -5.90
N ARG A 39 -9.86 -14.27 -5.21
CA ARG A 39 -9.57 -12.87 -4.92
C ARG A 39 -9.15 -12.71 -3.47
N VAL A 40 -8.14 -11.87 -3.22
CA VAL A 40 -7.60 -11.68 -1.88
C VAL A 40 -7.52 -10.19 -1.61
N ASN A 41 -8.13 -9.75 -0.52
CA ASN A 41 -8.21 -8.35 -0.10
C ASN A 41 -7.81 -8.20 1.37
N CYS A 42 -7.48 -6.98 1.78
CA CYS A 42 -7.15 -6.63 3.15
C CYS A 42 -8.13 -5.59 3.69
N LEU A 43 -8.61 -5.81 4.92
CA LEU A 43 -9.29 -4.79 5.72
C LEU A 43 -8.33 -4.22 6.78
N ALA A 44 -8.32 -2.90 6.94
CA ALA A 44 -7.64 -2.15 7.98
C ALA A 44 -8.71 -1.44 8.84
N PRO A 45 -9.25 -2.12 9.87
CA PRO A 45 -10.37 -1.57 10.63
C PRO A 45 -9.91 -0.62 11.73
N SER A 46 -10.72 0.41 11.99
CA SER A 46 -10.68 1.26 13.18
C SER A 46 -11.95 1.02 13.98
N ALA A 47 -11.84 0.20 15.02
CA ALA A 47 -12.94 -0.16 15.90
C ALA A 47 -12.50 -0.09 17.37
N ALA A 48 -13.43 0.27 18.24
CA ALA A 48 -13.31 0.18 19.68
C ALA A 48 -13.14 -1.30 20.07
N THR A 49 -11.99 -1.59 20.67
CA THR A 49 -11.64 -2.91 21.19
C THR A 49 -11.04 -2.74 22.58
N ALA A 50 -10.83 -3.87 23.28
CA ALA A 50 -10.06 -3.87 24.51
C ALA A 50 -8.67 -3.21 24.34
N MET A 51 -8.07 -3.29 23.14
CA MET A 51 -6.77 -2.68 22.85
C MET A 51 -6.81 -1.15 22.69
N THR A 52 -7.96 -0.57 22.33
CA THR A 52 -8.09 0.88 22.09
C THR A 52 -8.77 1.62 23.23
N ALA A 53 -9.36 0.88 24.18
CA ALA A 53 -10.17 1.43 25.27
C ALA A 53 -9.40 2.37 26.21
N SER A 54 -8.10 2.14 26.42
CA SER A 54 -7.24 3.00 27.25
C SER A 54 -6.48 4.07 26.47
N VAL A 55 -6.69 4.15 25.15
CA VAL A 55 -5.91 5.00 24.23
C VAL A 55 -6.75 6.13 23.66
N LEU A 56 -8.01 5.84 23.33
CA LEU A 56 -8.91 6.79 22.68
C LEU A 56 -9.90 7.39 23.67
N PRO A 57 -10.32 8.64 23.46
CA PRO A 57 -11.30 9.27 24.34
C PRO A 57 -12.70 8.64 24.13
N PRO A 58 -13.59 8.68 25.15
CA PRO A 58 -14.88 7.98 25.12
C PRO A 58 -15.77 8.34 23.91
N GLU A 59 -15.78 9.60 23.50
CA GLU A 59 -16.56 10.07 22.35
C GLU A 59 -16.08 9.48 21.02
N ALA A 60 -14.78 9.22 20.88
CA ALA A 60 -14.24 8.53 19.71
C ALA A 60 -14.59 7.05 19.73
N LEU A 61 -14.44 6.39 20.90
CA LEU A 61 -14.80 4.98 21.08
C LEU A 61 -16.28 4.72 20.77
N ALA A 62 -17.17 5.65 21.15
CA ALA A 62 -18.61 5.56 20.88
C ALA A 62 -18.94 5.53 19.37
N ARG A 63 -18.10 6.15 18.53
CA ARG A 63 -18.26 6.18 17.07
C ARG A 63 -17.58 5.02 16.37
N LEU A 64 -16.52 4.46 16.94
CA LEU A 64 -15.74 3.37 16.37
C LEU A 64 -16.39 2.01 16.66
N THR A 65 -17.66 1.82 16.32
CA THR A 65 -18.35 0.55 16.59
C THR A 65 -17.99 -0.50 15.54
N PRO A 66 -18.02 -1.81 15.86
CA PRO A 66 -17.88 -2.87 14.84
C PRO A 66 -18.90 -2.73 13.70
N GLN A 67 -20.13 -2.30 14.00
CA GLN A 67 -21.19 -2.06 13.02
C GLN A 67 -20.82 -0.96 12.02
N SER A 68 -20.01 0.01 12.43
CA SER A 68 -19.50 1.07 11.54
C SER A 68 -18.42 0.59 10.58
N VAL A 69 -17.88 -0.62 10.78
CA VAL A 69 -16.86 -1.27 9.93
C VAL A 69 -17.47 -2.36 9.05
N SER A 70 -18.45 -3.11 9.57
CA SER A 70 -19.03 -4.29 8.91
C SER A 70 -19.48 -4.08 7.46
N PRO A 71 -20.10 -2.94 7.06
CA PRO A 71 -20.48 -2.72 5.66
C PRO A 71 -19.30 -2.80 4.69
N GLY A 72 -18.09 -2.45 5.13
CA GLY A 72 -16.87 -2.54 4.32
C GLY A 72 -16.45 -3.96 3.97
N LEU A 73 -16.94 -5.00 4.68
CA LEU A 73 -16.63 -6.39 4.32
C LEU A 73 -17.35 -6.84 3.06
N ILE A 74 -18.56 -6.32 2.81
CA ILE A 74 -19.40 -6.72 1.67
C ILE A 74 -18.64 -6.59 0.34
N PRO A 75 -18.09 -5.42 -0.04
CA PRO A 75 -17.39 -5.29 -1.32
C PRO A 75 -16.14 -6.18 -1.43
N LEU A 76 -15.59 -6.69 -0.31
CA LEU A 76 -14.37 -7.52 -0.33
C LEU A 76 -14.65 -9.01 -0.58
N VAL A 77 -15.91 -9.46 -0.49
CA VAL A 77 -16.29 -10.89 -0.50
C VAL A 77 -17.45 -11.24 -1.44
N VAL A 78 -18.04 -10.25 -2.12
CA VAL A 78 -19.05 -10.49 -3.17
C VAL A 78 -18.43 -11.19 -4.39
N GLU A 79 -19.29 -11.79 -5.23
CA GLU A 79 -18.86 -12.57 -6.41
C GLU A 79 -17.99 -11.76 -7.38
N ASP A 80 -18.20 -10.45 -7.47
CA ASP A 80 -17.46 -9.50 -8.31
C ASP A 80 -16.48 -8.63 -7.50
N ALA A 81 -16.07 -9.09 -6.32
CA ALA A 81 -15.14 -8.38 -5.45
C ALA A 81 -13.88 -7.91 -6.21
N PRO A 82 -13.22 -6.84 -5.75
CA PRO A 82 -11.90 -6.50 -6.25
C PRO A 82 -10.88 -7.56 -5.80
N THR A 83 -9.65 -7.43 -6.28
CA THR A 83 -8.51 -8.16 -5.75
C THR A 83 -7.42 -7.17 -5.37
N ARG A 84 -6.64 -7.49 -4.33
CA ARG A 84 -5.59 -6.64 -3.76
C ARG A 84 -6.07 -5.28 -3.24
N MET A 85 -7.35 -5.14 -2.93
CA MET A 85 -7.86 -3.92 -2.28
C MET A 85 -7.40 -3.89 -0.82
N ILE A 86 -6.87 -2.75 -0.38
CA ILE A 86 -6.63 -2.46 1.04
C ILE A 86 -7.69 -1.45 1.47
N LEU A 87 -8.80 -1.95 2.01
CA LEU A 87 -9.89 -1.11 2.50
C LEU A 87 -9.59 -0.66 3.94
N LEU A 88 -9.64 0.64 4.20
CA LEU A 88 -9.71 1.20 5.54
C LEU A 88 -11.18 1.42 5.87
N ALA A 89 -11.56 1.15 7.12
CA ALA A 89 -12.94 1.33 7.55
C ALA A 89 -13.03 1.67 9.03
N GLY A 90 -13.83 2.69 9.38
CA GLY A 90 -14.09 3.06 10.77
C GLY A 90 -15.02 4.25 10.90
N ALA A 91 -15.87 4.25 11.93
CA ALA A 91 -16.87 5.29 12.18
C ALA A 91 -17.80 5.57 10.98
N GLY A 92 -18.00 4.58 10.11
CA GLY A 92 -18.81 4.69 8.90
C GLY A 92 -18.09 5.32 7.70
N SER A 93 -16.79 5.63 7.84
CA SER A 93 -15.93 6.09 6.76
C SER A 93 -15.18 4.92 6.13
N PHE A 94 -14.83 5.07 4.84
CA PHE A 94 -14.20 4.05 4.02
C PHE A 94 -13.18 4.68 3.06
N GLU A 95 -11.95 4.16 3.05
CA GLU A 95 -10.86 4.65 2.21
C GLU A 95 -10.09 3.49 1.56
N CYS A 96 -9.32 3.76 0.52
CA CYS A 96 -8.38 2.79 -0.05
C CYS A 96 -6.94 3.22 0.21
N ALA A 97 -6.13 2.28 0.71
CA ALA A 97 -4.68 2.39 0.67
C ALA A 97 -4.12 1.63 -0.53
N HIS A 98 -2.96 2.08 -1.00
CA HIS A 98 -2.24 1.49 -2.10
C HIS A 98 -0.75 1.36 -1.77
N VAL A 99 -0.13 0.31 -2.28
CA VAL A 99 1.34 0.21 -2.35
C VAL A 99 1.73 0.73 -3.74
N THR A 100 2.24 1.96 -3.78
CA THR A 100 2.51 2.69 -5.02
C THR A 100 4.00 2.79 -5.32
N MET A 101 4.32 3.14 -6.57
CA MET A 101 5.67 3.41 -7.06
C MET A 101 5.62 4.72 -7.85
N THR A 102 6.52 5.67 -7.52
CA THR A 102 6.68 6.91 -8.30
C THR A 102 7.21 6.60 -9.70
N ARG A 103 7.20 7.59 -10.60
CA ARG A 103 7.79 7.41 -11.94
C ARG A 103 9.31 7.18 -11.88
N GLY A 104 9.94 7.71 -10.82
CA GLY A 104 11.37 7.65 -10.60
C GLY A 104 12.16 8.39 -11.67
N LEU A 105 13.48 8.25 -11.61
CA LEU A 105 14.43 8.93 -12.49
C LEU A 105 15.44 7.92 -13.03
N PHE A 106 16.01 8.20 -14.20
CA PHE A 106 17.25 7.56 -14.63
C PHE A 106 18.42 8.41 -14.10
N ILE A 107 19.32 7.80 -13.32
CA ILE A 107 20.45 8.50 -12.72
C ILE A 107 21.78 8.12 -13.39
N GLY A 108 21.87 6.93 -14.00
CA GLY A 108 23.13 6.31 -14.40
C GLY A 108 23.88 5.68 -13.23
N ASP A 109 25.04 5.07 -13.50
CA ASP A 109 25.82 4.25 -12.57
C ASP A 109 27.30 4.68 -12.47
N ASP A 110 27.65 5.88 -12.97
CA ASP A 110 29.00 6.43 -12.85
C ASP A 110 29.34 6.90 -11.42
N ALA A 111 30.59 7.34 -11.23
CA ALA A 111 31.13 7.75 -9.93
C ALA A 111 30.36 8.91 -9.25
N HIS A 112 29.59 9.70 -10.00
CA HIS A 112 28.81 10.85 -9.50
C HIS A 112 27.31 10.56 -9.38
N ALA A 113 26.85 9.34 -9.67
CA ALA A 113 25.44 8.95 -9.61
C ALA A 113 24.79 9.27 -8.24
N GLY A 114 25.50 9.00 -7.13
CA GLY A 114 25.00 9.31 -5.79
C GLY A 114 24.79 10.81 -5.54
N GLU A 115 25.69 11.65 -6.03
CA GLU A 115 25.59 13.12 -5.90
C GLU A 115 24.41 13.65 -6.72
N ARG A 116 24.23 13.15 -7.95
CA ARG A 116 23.06 13.46 -8.79
C ARG A 116 21.75 13.02 -8.13
N LEU A 117 21.71 11.81 -7.56
CA LEU A 117 20.53 11.31 -6.85
C LEU A 117 20.16 12.19 -5.66
N CYS A 118 21.15 12.67 -4.89
CA CYS A 118 20.91 13.62 -3.81
C CYS A 118 20.38 14.96 -4.32
N ALA A 119 20.91 15.47 -5.43
CA ALA A 119 20.46 16.72 -6.03
C ALA A 119 19.01 16.63 -6.56
N GLU A 120 18.62 15.45 -7.07
CA GLU A 120 17.31 15.19 -7.69
C GLU A 120 16.30 14.52 -6.73
N LEU A 121 16.58 14.52 -5.43
CA LEU A 121 15.79 13.77 -4.45
C LEU A 121 14.31 14.19 -4.39
N GLU A 122 14.02 15.49 -4.60
CA GLU A 122 12.65 16.00 -4.66
C GLU A 122 11.90 15.45 -5.87
N ALA A 123 12.53 15.44 -7.05
CA ALA A 123 11.95 14.89 -8.27
C ALA A 123 11.74 13.37 -8.18
N LEU A 124 12.62 12.64 -7.49
CA LEU A 124 12.44 11.20 -7.22
C LEU A 124 11.21 10.91 -6.35
N GLN A 125 10.94 11.79 -5.38
CA GLN A 125 9.84 11.66 -4.42
C GLN A 125 8.50 12.19 -4.96
N ASP A 126 8.48 12.87 -6.11
CA ASP A 126 7.25 13.34 -6.73
C ASP A 126 6.29 12.18 -7.02
N ARG A 127 5.10 12.28 -6.46
CA ARG A 127 4.03 11.27 -6.57
C ARG A 127 3.12 11.53 -7.77
N THR A 128 3.34 12.59 -8.53
CA THR A 128 2.58 12.91 -9.74
C THR A 128 2.70 11.76 -10.74
N GLY A 129 1.57 11.11 -11.02
CA GLY A 129 1.53 9.96 -11.92
C GLY A 129 2.14 8.68 -11.35
N GLU A 130 2.24 8.55 -10.03
CA GLU A 130 2.57 7.26 -9.40
C GLU A 130 1.59 6.16 -9.83
N THR A 131 2.06 4.92 -9.79
CA THR A 131 1.27 3.76 -10.21
C THR A 131 1.15 2.75 -9.09
N VAL A 132 0.18 1.85 -9.20
CA VAL A 132 0.08 0.65 -8.35
C VAL A 132 0.57 -0.54 -9.18
N PRO A 133 1.80 -1.06 -8.94
CA PRO A 133 2.35 -2.15 -9.73
C PRO A 133 1.46 -3.41 -9.72
N ALA A 134 1.22 -3.99 -10.90
CA ALA A 134 0.45 -5.22 -11.04
C ALA A 134 1.21 -6.45 -10.49
N SER A 135 2.54 -6.39 -10.48
CA SER A 135 3.42 -7.39 -9.88
C SER A 135 4.80 -6.79 -9.61
N GLY A 136 5.68 -7.53 -8.91
CA GLY A 136 7.08 -7.11 -8.72
C GLY A 136 7.86 -6.94 -10.04
N TRP A 137 7.38 -7.52 -11.13
CA TRP A 137 7.99 -7.39 -12.45
C TRP A 137 7.85 -5.99 -13.06
N GLU A 138 6.87 -5.20 -12.64
CA GLU A 138 6.67 -3.86 -13.21
C GLU A 138 7.79 -2.89 -12.83
N GLN A 139 8.45 -3.11 -11.68
CA GLN A 139 9.57 -2.29 -11.25
C GLN A 139 10.74 -2.37 -12.23
N TYR A 140 11.29 -3.57 -12.47
CA TYR A 140 12.46 -3.70 -13.34
C TYR A 140 12.14 -3.32 -14.80
N ARG A 141 10.90 -3.53 -15.27
CA ARG A 141 10.47 -3.06 -16.59
C ARG A 141 10.52 -1.54 -16.70
N LEU A 142 10.02 -0.85 -15.68
CA LEU A 142 10.06 0.62 -15.63
C LEU A 142 11.50 1.13 -15.53
N GLU A 143 12.38 0.42 -14.82
CA GLU A 143 13.81 0.76 -14.71
C GLU A 143 14.52 0.60 -16.06
N LEU A 144 14.37 -0.55 -16.72
CA LEU A 144 14.96 -0.80 -18.04
C LEU A 144 14.45 0.16 -19.11
N ALA A 145 13.14 0.41 -19.15
CA ALA A 145 12.56 1.35 -20.12
C ALA A 145 13.14 2.78 -19.97
N LYS A 146 13.51 3.19 -18.76
CA LYS A 146 14.18 4.47 -18.53
C LYS A 146 15.62 4.47 -19.02
N ALA A 147 16.35 3.36 -18.83
CA ALA A 147 17.72 3.22 -19.35
C ALA A 147 17.75 3.24 -20.89
N ASP A 148 16.88 2.44 -21.52
CA ASP A 148 16.79 2.33 -22.98
C ASP A 148 16.43 3.68 -23.64
N ALA A 149 15.59 4.48 -23.00
CA ALA A 149 15.19 5.80 -23.51
C ALA A 149 16.36 6.79 -23.60
N VAL A 150 17.35 6.68 -22.71
CA VAL A 150 18.54 7.55 -22.71
C VAL A 150 19.59 7.06 -23.70
N GLU A 151 19.74 5.74 -23.88
CA GLU A 151 20.64 5.15 -24.87
C GLU A 151 20.17 5.37 -26.32
N GLY A 152 18.86 5.59 -26.52
CA GLY A 152 18.24 5.81 -27.82
C GLY A 152 18.21 7.25 -28.34
N GLU A 153 18.64 8.25 -27.56
CA GLU A 153 18.71 9.64 -28.02
C GLU A 153 20.01 9.89 -28.83
N PRO A 154 19.94 10.28 -30.12
CA PRO A 154 21.13 10.67 -30.87
C PRO A 154 21.69 11.99 -30.32
N ALA A 155 23.02 12.00 -30.11
CA ALA A 155 23.81 13.16 -29.64
C ALA A 155 23.68 14.42 -30.52
#